data_AF-A0A7W1AVM6-F1
#
_entry.id   AF-A0A7W1AVM6-F1
#
_cell.length_a   1.000
_cell.length_b   1.000
_cell.length_c   1.000
_cell.angle_alpha   90.00
_cell.angle_beta   90.00
_cell.angle_gamma   90.00
#
_symmetry.space_group_name_H-M   'P 1'
#
loop_
_entity.id
_entity.type
_entity.pdbx_description
1 polymer ?
#
loop_
_entity_poly.entity_id
_entity_poly.type
_entity_poly.pdbx_seq_one_letter_code
_entity_poly.pdbx_strand_id
1 'polypeptide(L)'
;DLEDLLGGLIRFNKVSSSYDLHPVLTAACVAFGFVYIHPFEDGNGRIHRFLMHHVLAERYFTPEQIVFPISSVILDDVARYKDVLEYVSRPLLDWIRWKSTDRGNIVVQNNTADYYRYFDATAHSEYLFRCIERAVDKDLPEELAFLESRDKFHHQVTSIVDMPERLIDLLLHFLRQGHGRLSSRAQRKEFAALSKLECTKIERIYADLFP
;
A
#
# COMPACT_ATOMS: atom_id res chain seq x y z
N ASP A 1 20.54 3.17 23.61
CA ASP A 1 19.45 4.12 23.30
C ASP A 1 18.21 3.44 22.75
N LEU A 2 18.34 2.31 22.04
CA LEU A 2 17.21 1.58 21.44
C LEU A 2 15.98 1.37 22.35
N GLU A 3 16.16 0.79 23.53
CA GLU A 3 15.05 0.55 24.48
C GLU A 3 14.37 1.86 24.91
N ASP A 4 15.15 2.92 25.10
CA ASP A 4 14.65 4.24 25.47
C ASP A 4 13.86 4.89 24.32
N LEU A 5 14.37 4.80 23.08
CA LEU A 5 13.69 5.31 21.89
C LEU A 5 12.35 4.59 21.64
N LEU A 6 12.34 3.25 21.74
CA LEU A 6 11.10 2.47 21.62
C LEU A 6 10.13 2.76 22.76
N GLY A 7 10.63 2.87 24.00
CA GLY A 7 9.83 3.26 25.15
C GLY A 7 9.21 4.65 24.98
N GLY A 8 9.96 5.59 24.42
CA GLY A 8 9.51 6.93 24.05
C GLY A 8 8.40 6.91 23.01
N LEU A 9 8.56 6.10 21.95
CA LEU A 9 7.56 5.96 20.89
C LEU A 9 6.23 5.35 21.41
N ILE A 10 6.32 4.31 22.23
CA ILE A 10 5.15 3.69 22.88
C ILE A 10 4.46 4.70 23.80
N ARG A 11 5.25 5.46 24.58
CA ARG A 11 4.71 6.52 25.44
C ARG A 11 4.02 7.60 24.62
N PHE A 12 4.63 8.05 23.52
CA PHE A 12 4.05 9.01 22.59
C PHE A 12 2.69 8.51 22.05
N ASN A 13 2.57 7.26 21.60
CA ASN A 13 1.28 6.72 21.14
C ASN A 13 0.22 6.77 22.25
N LYS A 14 0.57 6.42 23.48
CA LYS A 14 -0.38 6.47 24.62
C LYS A 14 -0.83 7.89 24.95
N VAL A 15 0.11 8.83 25.07
CA VAL A 15 -0.21 10.20 25.51
C VAL A 15 -0.89 11.02 24.43
N SER A 16 -0.57 10.79 23.15
CA SER A 16 -1.20 11.51 22.03
C SER A 16 -2.72 11.33 21.97
N SER A 17 -3.25 10.20 22.45
CA SER A 17 -4.70 10.02 22.63
C SER A 17 -5.28 10.94 23.72
N SER A 18 -4.55 11.14 24.82
CA SER A 18 -4.96 12.06 25.89
C SER A 18 -4.95 13.52 25.46
N TYR A 19 -4.15 13.87 24.45
CA TYR A 19 -4.07 15.22 23.89
C TYR A 19 -4.98 15.45 22.67
N ASP A 20 -5.83 14.46 22.32
CA ASP A 20 -6.69 14.51 21.14
C ASP A 20 -5.92 14.84 19.84
N LEU A 21 -4.70 14.29 19.73
CA LEU A 21 -3.89 14.50 18.55
C LEU A 21 -4.53 13.77 17.37
N HIS A 22 -4.60 14.45 16.22
CA HIS A 22 -5.24 13.91 15.03
C HIS A 22 -4.66 12.52 14.67
N PRO A 23 -5.49 11.48 14.42
CA PRO A 23 -5.04 10.10 14.23
C PRO A 23 -3.94 9.93 13.17
N VAL A 24 -4.05 10.65 12.05
CA VAL A 24 -3.06 10.64 10.96
C VAL A 24 -1.70 11.18 11.42
N LEU A 25 -1.68 12.23 12.25
CA LEU A 25 -0.43 12.79 12.79
C LEU A 25 0.22 11.77 13.71
N THR A 26 -0.56 11.15 14.59
CA THR A 26 -0.05 10.10 15.47
C THR A 26 0.48 8.91 14.66
N ALA A 27 -0.26 8.44 13.66
CA ALA A 27 0.16 7.33 12.80
C ALA A 27 1.47 7.64 12.07
N ALA A 28 1.63 8.86 11.54
CA ALA A 28 2.85 9.31 10.91
C ALA A 28 4.03 9.31 11.91
N CYS A 29 3.86 9.94 13.07
CA CYS A 29 4.91 10.00 14.09
C CYS A 29 5.33 8.61 14.59
N VAL A 30 4.36 7.72 14.87
CA VAL A 30 4.63 6.35 15.36
C VAL A 30 5.31 5.52 14.28
N ALA A 31 4.76 5.48 13.07
CA ALA A 31 5.30 4.63 12.02
C ALA A 31 6.68 5.10 11.54
N PHE A 32 6.85 6.40 11.26
CA PHE A 32 8.13 6.92 10.79
C PHE A 32 9.17 6.96 11.90
N GLY A 33 8.78 7.29 13.14
CA GLY A 33 9.68 7.14 14.29
C GLY A 33 10.22 5.72 14.42
N PHE A 34 9.35 4.71 14.28
CA PHE A 34 9.77 3.31 14.30
C PHE A 34 10.75 2.96 13.17
N VAL A 35 10.49 3.38 11.93
CA VAL A 35 11.36 3.03 10.80
C VAL A 35 12.73 3.72 10.86
N TYR A 36 12.80 4.91 11.47
CA TYR A 36 14.07 5.59 11.74
C TYR A 36 14.86 4.93 12.87
N ILE A 37 14.19 4.47 13.93
CA ILE A 37 14.84 3.72 15.02
C ILE A 37 15.40 2.38 14.49
N HIS A 38 14.70 1.74 13.55
CA HIS A 38 15.13 0.52 12.86
C HIS A 38 15.56 -0.62 13.81
N PRO A 39 14.69 -1.05 14.75
CA PRO A 39 15.07 -1.93 15.86
C PRO A 39 15.41 -3.38 15.52
N PHE A 40 15.02 -3.86 14.34
CA PHE A 40 15.21 -5.27 13.94
C PHE A 40 16.22 -5.41 12.80
N GLU A 41 16.80 -6.60 12.63
CA GLU A 41 17.67 -6.90 11.48
C GLU A 41 16.90 -6.95 10.15
N ASP A 42 15.64 -7.37 10.19
CA ASP A 42 14.72 -7.41 9.05
C ASP A 42 13.28 -7.13 9.52
N GLY A 43 12.42 -6.74 8.59
CA GLY A 43 10.98 -6.56 8.84
C GLY A 43 10.57 -5.14 9.21
N ASN A 44 11.52 -4.22 9.40
CA ASN A 44 11.21 -2.85 9.81
C ASN A 44 10.26 -2.15 8.84
N GLY A 45 10.46 -2.30 7.52
CA GLY A 45 9.54 -1.74 6.52
C GLY A 45 8.13 -2.36 6.57
N ARG A 46 8.00 -3.65 6.91
CA ARG A 46 6.69 -4.33 7.06
C ARG A 46 5.97 -3.84 8.31
N ILE A 47 6.70 -3.76 9.43
CA ILE A 47 6.16 -3.27 10.71
C ILE A 47 5.81 -1.78 10.62
N HIS A 48 6.63 -0.98 9.95
CA HIS A 48 6.34 0.44 9.67
C HIS A 48 4.97 0.62 9.01
N ARG A 49 4.70 -0.09 7.91
CA ARG A 49 3.42 -0.02 7.21
C ARG A 49 2.28 -0.58 8.07
N PHE A 50 2.53 -1.67 8.79
CA PHE A 50 1.55 -2.19 9.75
C PHE A 50 1.18 -1.15 10.81
N LEU A 51 2.16 -0.46 11.41
CA LEU A 51 1.93 0.56 12.43
C LEU A 51 1.11 1.75 11.90
N MET A 52 1.34 2.17 10.65
CA MET A 52 0.50 3.20 10.02
C MET A 52 -0.97 2.81 10.06
N HIS A 53 -1.30 1.61 9.55
CA HIS A 53 -2.67 1.12 9.51
C HIS A 53 -3.23 0.83 10.90
N HIS A 54 -2.41 0.24 11.78
CA HIS A 54 -2.80 -0.12 13.13
C HIS A 54 -3.22 1.10 13.93
N VAL A 55 -2.44 2.19 13.90
CA VAL A 55 -2.76 3.42 14.64
C VAL A 55 -4.02 4.11 14.08
N LEU A 56 -4.20 4.11 12.75
CA LEU A 56 -5.42 4.66 12.14
C LEU A 56 -6.67 3.86 12.56
N ALA A 57 -6.57 2.54 12.57
CA ALA A 57 -7.66 1.65 12.97
C ALA A 57 -7.94 1.71 14.48
N GLU A 58 -6.90 1.68 15.32
CA GLU A 58 -6.99 1.82 16.78
C GLU A 58 -7.72 3.11 17.19
N ARG A 59 -7.56 4.17 16.40
CA ARG A 59 -8.17 5.49 16.64
C ARG A 59 -9.45 5.73 15.86
N TYR A 60 -10.05 4.70 15.26
CA TYR A 60 -11.31 4.77 14.51
C TYR A 60 -11.32 5.81 13.38
N PHE A 61 -10.14 6.12 12.81
CA PHE A 61 -10.06 7.03 11.66
C PHE A 61 -10.53 6.36 10.38
N THR A 62 -10.15 5.09 10.21
CA THR A 62 -10.69 4.23 9.14
C THR A 62 -11.95 3.53 9.65
N PRO A 63 -13.00 3.39 8.80
CA PRO A 63 -14.18 2.61 9.17
C PRO A 63 -13.81 1.18 9.58
N GLU A 64 -14.60 0.58 10.46
CA GLU A 64 -14.42 -0.83 10.83
C GLU A 64 -14.47 -1.70 9.57
N GLN A 65 -13.59 -2.70 9.50
CA GLN A 65 -13.46 -3.65 8.39
C GLN A 65 -12.92 -3.07 7.07
N ILE A 66 -12.65 -1.76 7.01
CA ILE A 66 -12.04 -1.13 5.83
C ILE A 66 -10.58 -0.84 6.12
N VAL A 67 -9.69 -1.37 5.28
CA VAL A 67 -8.27 -1.01 5.28
C VAL A 67 -8.01 -0.12 4.07
N PHE A 68 -7.63 1.13 4.32
CA PHE A 68 -7.25 2.02 3.22
C PHE A 68 -6.01 1.46 2.50
N PRO A 69 -5.96 1.46 1.15
CA PRO A 69 -4.85 0.92 0.37
C PRO A 69 -3.58 1.81 0.39
N ILE A 70 -3.19 2.37 1.54
CA ILE A 70 -2.01 3.25 1.68
C ILE A 70 -0.73 2.57 1.16
N SER A 71 -0.58 1.26 1.40
CA SER A 71 0.57 0.51 0.90
C SER A 71 0.61 0.43 -0.63
N SER A 72 -0.54 0.43 -1.31
CA SER A 72 -0.63 0.51 -2.77
C SER A 72 -0.22 1.90 -3.25
N VAL A 73 -0.69 2.95 -2.59
CA VAL A 73 -0.30 4.33 -2.91
C VAL A 73 1.21 4.52 -2.79
N ILE A 74 1.82 3.98 -1.71
CA ILE A 74 3.28 3.99 -1.54
C ILE A 74 3.98 3.25 -2.68
N LEU A 75 3.45 2.12 -3.13
CA LEU A 75 4.03 1.34 -4.22
C LEU A 75 3.95 2.08 -5.57
N ASP A 76 2.88 2.83 -5.79
CA ASP A 76 2.70 3.59 -7.03
C ASP A 76 3.58 4.85 -7.10
N ASP A 77 3.96 5.42 -5.96
CA ASP A 77 4.86 6.58 -5.87
C ASP A 77 6.00 6.35 -4.86
N VAL A 78 6.80 5.32 -5.13
CA VAL A 78 7.98 4.97 -4.30
C VAL A 78 9.00 6.12 -4.26
N ALA A 79 9.07 6.92 -5.32
CA ALA A 79 9.98 8.07 -5.38
C ALA A 79 9.64 9.10 -4.31
N ARG A 80 8.37 9.54 -4.24
CA ARG A 80 7.93 10.48 -3.20
C ARG A 80 8.04 9.91 -1.80
N TYR A 81 7.72 8.63 -1.62
CA TYR A 81 7.91 7.95 -0.34
C TYR A 81 9.38 8.01 0.12
N LYS A 82 10.32 7.77 -0.81
CA LYS A 82 11.75 7.87 -0.55
C LYS A 82 12.15 9.31 -0.20
N ASP A 83 11.66 10.30 -0.94
CA ASP A 83 11.95 11.72 -0.64
C ASP A 83 11.51 12.11 0.79
N VAL A 84 10.36 11.61 1.23
CA VAL A 84 9.84 11.83 2.58
C VAL A 84 10.72 11.17 3.65
N LEU A 85 11.26 9.99 3.40
CA LEU A 85 12.23 9.35 4.31
C LEU A 85 13.57 10.09 4.33
N GLU A 86 14.03 10.56 3.17
CA GLU A 86 15.30 11.27 3.01
C GLU A 86 15.26 12.68 3.61
N TYR A 87 14.07 13.30 3.74
CA TYR A 87 13.88 14.60 4.38
C TYR A 87 14.53 14.67 5.78
N VAL A 88 14.37 13.60 6.58
CA VAL A 88 15.02 13.50 7.90
C VAL A 88 16.35 12.75 7.82
N SER A 89 16.40 11.61 7.12
CA SER A 89 17.57 10.73 7.22
C SER A 89 18.82 11.27 6.53
N ARG A 90 18.69 11.97 5.40
CA ARG A 90 19.84 12.43 4.61
C ARG A 90 20.65 13.53 5.32
N PRO A 91 20.04 14.59 5.89
CA PRO A 91 20.79 15.59 6.66
C PRO A 91 21.51 15.02 7.88
N LEU A 92 21.00 13.94 8.47
CA LEU A 92 21.60 13.31 9.65
C LEU A 92 22.90 12.56 9.36
N LEU A 93 23.11 12.09 8.12
CA LEU A 93 24.29 11.29 7.76
C LEU A 93 25.61 12.01 8.05
N ASP A 94 25.64 13.34 7.87
CA ASP A 94 26.84 14.15 8.12
C ASP A 94 27.19 14.26 9.62
N TRP A 95 26.23 13.96 10.51
CA TRP A 95 26.36 14.09 11.96
C TRP A 95 26.49 12.75 12.69
N ILE A 96 26.29 11.63 11.98
CA ILE A 96 26.39 10.28 12.54
C ILE A 96 27.77 9.71 12.22
N ARG A 97 28.59 9.51 13.25
CA ARG A 97 29.84 8.76 13.14
C ARG A 97 29.52 7.29 13.31
N TRP A 98 29.84 6.47 12.32
CA TRP A 98 29.58 5.04 12.35
C TRP A 98 30.75 4.23 11.78
N LYS A 99 30.80 2.94 12.15
CA LYS A 99 31.71 1.95 11.58
C LYS A 99 30.96 0.70 11.14
N SER A 100 31.39 0.05 10.07
CA SER A 100 30.88 -1.27 9.71
C SER A 100 31.32 -2.32 10.73
N THR A 101 30.46 -3.30 10.95
CA THR A 101 30.75 -4.53 11.69
C THR A 101 31.13 -5.64 10.72
N ASP A 102 31.71 -6.72 11.25
CA ASP A 102 32.08 -7.91 10.47
C ASP A 102 30.88 -8.63 9.85
N ARG A 103 29.67 -8.36 10.32
CA ARG A 103 28.41 -8.93 9.82
C ARG A 103 27.67 -8.02 8.81
N GLY A 104 28.27 -6.91 8.39
CA GLY A 104 27.65 -5.95 7.47
C GLY A 104 26.64 -4.99 8.11
N ASN A 105 26.46 -5.04 9.44
CA ASN A 105 25.72 -4.03 10.21
C ASN A 105 26.60 -2.82 10.54
N ILE A 106 26.01 -1.76 11.08
CA ILE A 106 26.73 -0.55 11.51
C ILE A 106 26.73 -0.40 13.04
N VAL A 107 27.78 0.22 13.58
CA VAL A 107 27.86 0.67 14.97
C VAL A 107 28.03 2.18 14.98
N VAL A 108 27.08 2.89 15.60
CA VAL A 108 27.13 4.33 15.81
C VAL A 108 28.06 4.65 16.99
N GLN A 109 28.94 5.63 16.81
CA GLN A 109 30.05 5.96 17.72
C GLN A 109 29.82 7.25 18.52
N ASN A 110 28.75 8.00 18.23
CA ASN A 110 28.37 9.21 18.95
C ASN A 110 26.93 9.13 19.45
N ASN A 111 26.57 10.00 20.41
CA ASN A 111 25.19 10.08 20.86
C ASN A 111 24.32 10.75 19.78
N THR A 112 23.33 10.02 19.28
CA THR A 112 22.44 10.44 18.19
C THR A 112 20.97 10.32 18.58
N ALA A 113 20.66 9.87 19.81
CA ALA A 113 19.31 9.56 20.25
C ALA A 113 18.31 10.72 20.05
N ASP A 114 18.74 11.95 20.29
CA ASP A 114 17.87 13.13 20.17
C ASP A 114 17.39 13.39 18.73
N TYR A 115 18.18 13.00 17.72
CA TYR A 115 17.78 13.10 16.32
C TYR A 115 16.58 12.20 15.98
N TYR A 116 16.48 11.06 16.66
CA TYR A 116 15.36 10.12 16.51
C TYR A 116 14.20 10.44 17.44
N ARG A 117 14.48 11.04 18.61
CA ARG A 117 13.47 11.39 19.62
C ARG A 117 12.61 12.60 19.21
N TYR A 118 13.21 13.59 18.53
CA TYR A 118 12.59 14.88 18.24
C TYR A 118 12.59 15.20 16.74
N PHE A 119 12.40 14.18 15.89
CA PHE A 119 12.35 14.40 14.45
C PHE A 119 11.11 15.21 14.04
N ASP A 120 11.26 16.05 13.01
CA ASP A 120 10.14 16.77 12.40
C ASP A 120 9.34 15.82 11.51
N ALA A 121 8.10 15.53 11.92
CA ALA A 121 7.17 14.64 11.24
C ALA A 121 6.24 15.37 10.25
N THR A 122 6.50 16.64 9.91
CA THR A 122 5.61 17.44 9.05
C THR A 122 5.48 16.81 7.67
N ALA A 123 6.60 16.56 6.97
CA ALA A 123 6.60 15.95 5.64
C ALA A 123 5.95 14.55 5.64
N HIS A 124 6.14 13.78 6.72
CA HIS A 124 5.54 12.46 6.93
C HIS A 124 4.03 12.53 7.07
N SER A 125 3.57 13.50 7.84
CA SER A 125 2.15 13.74 8.10
C SER A 125 1.43 14.15 6.83
N GLU A 126 1.96 15.14 6.12
CA GLU A 126 1.41 15.57 4.83
C GLU A 126 1.41 14.43 3.81
N TYR A 127 2.46 13.61 3.78
CA TYR A 127 2.52 12.45 2.91
C TYR A 127 1.43 11.44 3.23
N LEU A 128 1.23 11.11 4.50
CA LEU A 128 0.19 10.15 4.90
C LEU A 128 -1.21 10.69 4.60
N PHE A 129 -1.46 11.99 4.80
CA PHE A 129 -2.71 12.63 4.36
C PHE A 129 -2.94 12.51 2.86
N ARG A 130 -1.92 12.78 2.04
CA ARG A 130 -2.02 12.60 0.58
C ARG A 130 -2.32 11.15 0.19
N CYS A 131 -1.70 10.18 0.88
CA CYS A 131 -2.00 8.77 0.63
C CYS A 131 -3.45 8.42 0.96
N ILE A 132 -3.97 8.97 2.05
CA ILE A 132 -5.37 8.77 2.47
C ILE A 132 -6.33 9.43 1.50
N GLU A 133 -6.07 10.68 1.11
CA GLU A 133 -6.86 11.43 0.13
C GLU A 133 -6.95 10.66 -1.20
N ARG A 134 -5.81 10.23 -1.75
CA ARG A 134 -5.79 9.40 -2.97
C ARG A 134 -6.55 8.09 -2.78
N ALA A 135 -6.37 7.41 -1.65
CA ALA A 135 -7.05 6.16 -1.37
C ALA A 135 -8.57 6.32 -1.35
N VAL A 136 -9.08 7.41 -0.76
CA VAL A 136 -10.51 7.69 -0.63
C VAL A 136 -11.11 8.24 -1.92
N ASP A 137 -10.45 9.20 -2.56
CA ASP A 137 -11.03 9.93 -3.69
C ASP A 137 -10.84 9.22 -5.03
N LYS A 138 -9.88 8.30 -5.11
CA LYS A 138 -9.51 7.62 -6.35
C LYS A 138 -9.55 6.11 -6.22
N ASP A 139 -8.66 5.54 -5.41
CA ASP A 139 -8.38 4.10 -5.48
C ASP A 139 -9.60 3.26 -5.03
N LEU A 140 -10.29 3.65 -3.95
CA LEU A 140 -11.49 2.95 -3.46
C LEU A 140 -12.68 3.05 -4.45
N PRO A 141 -13.05 4.23 -4.99
CA PRO A 141 -14.06 4.33 -6.04
C PRO A 141 -13.74 3.53 -7.29
N GLU A 142 -12.49 3.56 -7.76
CA GLU A 142 -12.06 2.81 -8.94
C GLU A 142 -12.16 1.29 -8.71
N GLU A 143 -11.74 0.81 -7.54
CA GLU A 143 -11.86 -0.60 -7.16
C GLU A 143 -13.33 -1.04 -7.08
N LEU A 144 -14.20 -0.21 -6.48
CA LEU A 144 -15.62 -0.51 -6.41
C LEU A 144 -16.24 -0.60 -7.80
N ALA A 145 -15.96 0.35 -8.68
CA ALA A 145 -16.44 0.34 -10.07
C ALA A 145 -15.94 -0.90 -10.82
N PHE A 146 -14.67 -1.29 -10.61
CA PHE A 146 -14.10 -2.49 -11.19
C PHE A 146 -14.83 -3.76 -10.72
N LEU A 147 -15.11 -3.89 -9.42
CA LEU A 147 -15.82 -5.04 -8.86
C LEU A 147 -17.24 -5.14 -9.41
N GLU A 148 -17.96 -4.02 -9.53
CA GLU A 148 -19.29 -4.00 -10.15
C GLU A 148 -19.26 -4.44 -11.62
N SER A 149 -18.30 -3.95 -12.39
CA SER A 149 -18.13 -4.36 -13.80
C SER A 149 -17.73 -5.82 -13.92
N ARG A 150 -16.90 -6.34 -13.01
CA ARG A 150 -16.55 -7.76 -12.95
C ARG A 150 -17.77 -8.62 -12.70
N ASP A 151 -18.59 -8.29 -11.72
CA ASP A 151 -19.78 -9.08 -11.38
C ASP A 151 -20.80 -9.07 -12.55
N LYS A 152 -20.99 -7.92 -13.21
CA LYS A 152 -21.79 -7.82 -14.44
C LYS A 152 -21.20 -8.65 -15.58
N PHE A 153 -19.88 -8.63 -15.75
CA PHE A 153 -19.18 -9.41 -16.76
C PHE A 153 -19.40 -10.91 -16.55
N HIS A 154 -19.22 -11.40 -15.32
CA HIS A 154 -19.48 -12.79 -14.97
C HIS A 154 -20.92 -13.19 -15.31
N HIS A 155 -21.89 -12.40 -14.86
CA HIS A 155 -23.30 -12.69 -15.12
C HIS A 155 -23.61 -12.76 -16.63
N GLN A 156 -23.09 -11.82 -17.43
CA GLN A 156 -23.35 -11.80 -18.87
C GLN A 156 -22.63 -12.92 -19.62
N VAL A 157 -21.40 -13.27 -19.25
CA VAL A 157 -20.67 -14.39 -19.87
C VAL A 157 -21.36 -15.72 -19.58
N THR A 158 -21.77 -15.96 -18.33
CA THR A 158 -22.51 -17.18 -17.95
C THR A 158 -23.83 -17.32 -18.72
N SER A 159 -24.47 -16.21 -19.11
CA SER A 159 -25.68 -16.25 -19.95
C SER A 159 -25.44 -16.67 -21.40
N ILE A 160 -24.19 -16.56 -21.88
CA ILE A 160 -23.79 -16.99 -23.23
C ILE A 160 -23.34 -18.44 -23.21
N VAL A 161 -22.48 -18.79 -22.25
CA VAL A 161 -21.83 -20.09 -22.16
C VAL A 161 -21.67 -20.48 -20.70
N ASP A 162 -22.11 -21.69 -20.37
CA ASP A 162 -21.92 -22.23 -19.03
C ASP A 162 -20.46 -22.67 -18.86
N MET A 163 -19.78 -22.08 -17.86
CA MET A 163 -18.40 -22.42 -17.54
C MET A 163 -18.05 -22.08 -16.09
N PRO A 164 -17.04 -22.76 -15.51
CA PRO A 164 -16.54 -22.43 -14.18
C PRO A 164 -16.11 -20.97 -14.05
N GLU A 165 -16.40 -20.33 -12.92
CA GLU A 165 -16.02 -18.92 -12.64
C GLU A 165 -14.53 -18.66 -12.86
N ARG A 166 -13.66 -19.61 -12.48
CA ARG A 166 -12.22 -19.50 -12.70
C ARG A 166 -11.82 -19.32 -14.16
N LEU A 167 -12.58 -19.87 -15.10
CA LEU A 167 -12.35 -19.66 -16.54
C LEU A 167 -12.83 -18.29 -17.00
N ILE A 168 -13.89 -17.75 -16.40
CA ILE A 168 -14.36 -16.38 -16.66
C ILE A 168 -13.34 -15.37 -16.12
N ASP A 169 -12.81 -15.58 -14.92
CA ASP A 169 -11.71 -14.78 -14.35
C ASP A 169 -10.48 -14.80 -15.25
N LEU A 170 -10.10 -15.99 -15.74
CA LEU A 170 -9.00 -16.16 -16.68
C LEU A 170 -9.27 -15.39 -17.98
N LEU A 171 -10.49 -15.47 -18.50
CA LEU A 171 -10.90 -14.77 -19.70
C LEU A 171 -10.79 -13.25 -19.51
N LEU A 172 -11.32 -12.73 -18.40
CA LEU A 172 -11.20 -11.31 -18.04
C LEU A 172 -9.74 -10.87 -17.96
N HIS A 173 -8.87 -11.69 -17.38
CA HIS A 173 -7.43 -11.43 -17.32
C HIS A 173 -6.79 -11.34 -18.72
N PHE A 174 -7.08 -12.29 -19.61
CA PHE A 174 -6.57 -12.28 -20.99
C PHE A 174 -7.09 -11.08 -21.78
N LEU A 175 -8.36 -10.71 -21.61
CA LEU A 175 -8.92 -9.52 -22.24
C LEU A 175 -8.24 -8.24 -21.75
N ARG A 176 -8.00 -8.13 -20.44
CA ARG A 176 -7.31 -6.95 -19.88
C ARG A 176 -5.89 -6.81 -20.42
N GLN A 177 -5.16 -7.92 -20.54
CA GLN A 177 -3.82 -7.92 -21.16
C GLN A 177 -3.86 -7.61 -22.66
N GLY A 178 -4.90 -8.07 -23.36
CA GLY A 178 -5.09 -7.89 -24.79
C GLY A 178 -5.87 -6.64 -25.17
N HIS A 179 -6.05 -5.68 -24.26
CA HIS A 179 -6.85 -4.46 -24.48
C HIS A 179 -8.24 -4.74 -25.07
N GLY A 180 -8.95 -5.71 -24.48
CA GLY A 180 -10.29 -6.14 -24.87
C GLY A 180 -10.35 -7.16 -26.00
N ARG A 181 -9.22 -7.75 -26.42
CA ARG A 181 -9.17 -8.78 -27.46
C ARG A 181 -8.43 -10.04 -27.01
N LEU A 182 -8.99 -11.20 -27.33
CA LEU A 182 -8.32 -12.48 -27.12
C LEU A 182 -7.36 -12.76 -28.27
N SER A 183 -6.11 -13.12 -27.95
CA SER A 183 -5.15 -13.57 -28.97
C SER A 183 -5.62 -14.85 -29.67
N SER A 184 -5.23 -15.04 -30.93
CA SER A 184 -5.56 -16.28 -31.65
C SER A 184 -5.02 -17.54 -30.96
N ARG A 185 -3.91 -17.43 -30.22
CA ARG A 185 -3.38 -18.51 -29.39
C ARG A 185 -4.29 -18.81 -28.21
N ALA A 186 -4.76 -17.79 -27.49
CA ALA A 186 -5.66 -17.96 -26.34
C ALA A 186 -6.98 -18.60 -26.78
N GLN A 187 -7.57 -18.13 -27.89
CA GLN A 187 -8.78 -18.71 -28.46
C GLN A 187 -8.62 -20.19 -28.85
N ARG A 188 -7.45 -20.60 -29.36
CA ARG A 188 -7.22 -21.98 -29.82
C ARG A 188 -6.77 -22.95 -28.74
N LYS A 189 -6.26 -22.44 -27.60
CA LYS A 189 -5.65 -23.26 -26.56
C LYS A 189 -6.45 -23.18 -25.27
N GLU A 190 -6.45 -22.03 -24.62
CA GLU A 190 -7.05 -21.85 -23.30
C GLU A 190 -8.59 -21.79 -23.40
N PHE A 191 -9.12 -21.25 -24.49
CA PHE A 191 -10.56 -21.09 -24.73
C PHE A 191 -11.06 -21.85 -25.97
N ALA A 192 -10.44 -22.98 -26.29
CA ALA A 192 -10.75 -23.78 -27.48
C ALA A 192 -12.21 -24.25 -27.57
N ALA A 193 -12.90 -24.33 -26.42
CA ALA A 193 -14.31 -24.69 -26.34
C ALA A 193 -15.26 -23.56 -26.78
N LEU A 194 -14.78 -22.31 -26.83
CA LEU A 194 -15.57 -21.17 -27.29
C LEU A 194 -15.57 -21.08 -28.81
N SER A 195 -16.76 -20.91 -29.38
CA SER A 195 -16.90 -20.55 -30.79
C SER A 195 -16.41 -19.13 -31.04
N LYS A 196 -16.05 -18.85 -32.30
CA LYS A 196 -15.63 -17.51 -32.73
C LYS A 196 -16.71 -16.45 -32.47
N LEU A 197 -17.99 -16.84 -32.55
CA LEU A 197 -19.12 -15.95 -32.28
C LEU A 197 -19.21 -15.61 -30.79
N GLU A 198 -19.05 -16.61 -29.91
CA GLU A 198 -19.04 -16.40 -28.45
C GLU A 198 -17.86 -15.53 -28.03
N CYS A 199 -16.65 -15.79 -28.54
CA CYS A 199 -15.49 -14.92 -28.32
C CYS A 199 -15.79 -13.46 -28.69
N THR A 200 -16.40 -13.24 -29.87
CA THR A 200 -16.73 -11.88 -30.32
C THR A 200 -17.77 -11.20 -29.43
N LYS A 201 -18.77 -11.95 -28.94
CA LYS A 201 -19.78 -11.43 -28.00
C LYS A 201 -19.14 -11.07 -26.66
N ILE A 202 -18.27 -11.93 -26.14
CA ILE A 202 -17.59 -11.72 -24.87
C ILE A 202 -16.63 -10.52 -24.94
N GLU A 203 -15.86 -10.37 -26.03
CA GLU A 203 -15.03 -9.19 -26.28
C GLU A 203 -15.86 -7.89 -26.31
N ARG A 204 -17.08 -7.95 -26.86
CA ARG A 204 -18.00 -6.81 -26.86
C ARG A 204 -18.52 -6.48 -25.47
N ILE A 205 -18.94 -7.48 -24.70
CA ILE A 205 -19.38 -7.30 -23.30
C ILE A 205 -18.27 -6.64 -22.49
N TYR A 206 -17.02 -7.07 -22.69
CA TYR A 206 -15.88 -6.45 -22.03
C TYR A 206 -15.73 -4.98 -22.41
N ALA A 207 -15.77 -4.66 -23.70
CA ALA A 207 -15.67 -3.27 -24.17
C ALA A 207 -16.81 -2.38 -23.65
N ASP A 208 -18.01 -2.93 -23.44
CA ASP A 208 -19.17 -2.21 -22.91
C ASP A 208 -19.06 -1.97 -21.39
N LEU A 209 -18.40 -2.87 -20.64
CA LEU A 209 -18.33 -2.83 -19.16
C LEU A 209 -17.03 -2.23 -18.61
N PHE A 210 -15.94 -2.25 -19.38
CA PHE A 210 -14.61 -1.78 -19.00
C PHE A 210 -14.11 -0.77 -20.05
N PRO A 211 -14.56 0.50 -19.97
CA PRO A 211 -14.14 1.56 -20.89
C PRO A 211 -12.69 1.99 -20.72
#